data_AF-A0A4Y2IL14-F1
#
_entry.id   AF-A0A4Y2IL14-F1
#
_cell.length_a   1.000
_cell.length_b   1.000
_cell.length_c   1.000
_cell.angle_alpha   90.00
_cell.angle_beta   90.00
_cell.angle_gamma   90.00
#
_symmetry.space_group_name_H-M   'P 1'
#
loop_
_entity.id
_entity.type
_entity.pdbx_description
1 polymer ?
#
loop_
_entity_poly.entity_id
_entity_poly.type
_entity_poly.pdbx_seq_one_letter_code
_entity_poly.pdbx_strand_id
1 'polypeptide(L)'
;MFKCFKKILHGTEELCNASETIEIRGGAQTVLHAMCDFSFLCLLCLWNNVLKEVNHVQKCLKILGINFEKSVKEASRSPVFLKDKRNDLVEEAMQFAKDTCKEMGIPVVKRT
;
A
#
# COMPACT_ATOMS: atom_id res chain seq x y z
N MET A 1 4.01 -6.15 -2.08
CA MET A 1 4.12 -4.67 -2.09
C MET A 1 5.11 -4.18 -1.05
N PHE A 2 4.96 -4.51 0.25
CA PHE A 2 5.81 -4.00 1.33
C PHE A 2 7.31 -4.32 1.22
N LYS A 3 7.68 -5.53 0.78
CA LYS A 3 9.09 -5.86 0.53
C LYS A 3 9.72 -4.95 -0.52
N CYS A 4 8.96 -4.55 -1.54
CA CYS A 4 9.41 -3.60 -2.54
C CYS A 4 9.44 -2.17 -1.96
N PHE A 5 8.46 -1.81 -1.13
CA PHE A 5 8.44 -0.50 -0.46
C PHE A 5 9.72 -0.25 0.36
N LYS A 6 10.13 -1.18 1.24
CA LYS A 6 11.37 -1.01 2.02
C LYS A 6 12.61 -0.83 1.12
N LYS A 7 12.67 -1.51 -0.02
CA LYS A 7 13.76 -1.33 -1.01
C LYS A 7 13.73 0.03 -1.70
N ILE A 8 12.54 0.50 -2.09
CA ILE A 8 12.37 1.82 -2.71
C ILE A 8 12.72 2.91 -1.69
N LEU A 9 12.31 2.74 -0.43
CA LEU A 9 12.63 3.67 0.65
C LEU A 9 14.14 3.79 0.81
N HIS A 10 14.84 2.67 1.00
CA HIS A 10 16.30 2.63 1.10
C HIS A 10 17.00 3.26 -0.10
N GLY A 11 16.60 2.90 -1.32
CA GLY A 11 17.19 3.50 -2.52
C GLY A 11 16.92 5.01 -2.61
N THR A 12 15.79 5.49 -2.12
CA THR A 12 15.48 6.93 -2.06
C THR A 12 16.32 7.64 -1.00
N GLU A 13 16.58 7.01 0.14
CA GLU A 13 17.51 7.51 1.17
C GLU A 13 18.94 7.63 0.62
N GLU A 14 19.42 6.62 -0.12
CA GLU A 14 20.74 6.67 -0.76
C GLU A 14 20.86 7.83 -1.77
N LEU A 15 19.80 8.13 -2.51
CA LEU A 15 19.74 9.26 -3.44
C LEU A 15 19.70 10.63 -2.74
N CYS A 16 19.45 10.68 -1.43
CA CYS A 16 19.51 11.92 -0.65
C CYS A 16 20.95 12.32 -0.28
N ASN A 17 21.95 11.50 -0.59
CA ASN A 17 23.34 11.72 -0.22
C ASN A 17 23.97 12.93 -0.95
N ALA A 18 25.03 13.49 -0.35
CA ALA A 18 25.73 14.65 -0.89
C ALA A 18 26.51 14.37 -2.19
N SER A 19 26.71 13.09 -2.55
CA SER A 19 27.34 12.66 -3.80
C SER A 19 26.46 12.89 -5.03
N GLU A 20 25.15 13.01 -4.85
CA GLU A 20 24.19 13.23 -5.93
C GLU A 20 24.07 14.71 -6.32
N THR A 21 23.57 14.95 -7.54
CA THR A 21 23.29 16.32 -8.00
C THR A 21 22.20 16.96 -7.13
N ILE A 22 22.20 18.29 -7.06
CA ILE A 22 21.22 19.06 -6.27
C ILE A 22 19.78 18.70 -6.68
N GLU A 23 19.54 18.53 -7.98
CA GLU A 23 18.22 18.18 -8.52
C GLU A 23 17.78 16.78 -8.10
N ILE A 24 18.65 15.77 -8.24
CA ILE A 24 18.36 14.38 -7.85
C ILE A 24 18.10 14.31 -6.35
N ARG A 25 18.98 14.93 -5.54
CA ARG A 25 18.84 14.97 -4.09
C ARG A 25 17.54 15.66 -3.66
N GLY A 26 17.21 16.81 -4.25
CA GLY A 26 15.98 17.54 -3.95
C GLY A 26 14.72 16.74 -4.30
N GLY A 27 14.73 16.06 -5.45
CA GLY A 27 13.66 15.14 -5.85
C GLY A 27 13.52 13.97 -4.89
N ALA A 28 14.64 13.31 -4.54
CA ALA A 28 14.67 12.19 -3.61
C ALA A 28 14.15 12.58 -2.22
N GLN A 29 14.56 13.73 -1.68
CA GLN A 29 14.06 14.23 -0.40
C GLN A 29 12.54 14.47 -0.41
N THR A 30 12.01 15.01 -1.51
CA THR A 30 10.57 15.23 -1.67
C THR A 30 9.80 13.90 -1.66
N VAL A 31 10.30 12.91 -2.40
CA VAL A 31 9.70 11.57 -2.45
C VAL A 31 9.82 10.87 -1.10
N LEU A 32 10.99 10.92 -0.46
CA LEU A 32 11.25 10.33 0.84
C LEU A 32 10.28 10.88 1.90
N HIS A 33 10.11 12.20 1.95
CA HIS A 33 9.16 12.84 2.86
C HIS A 33 7.72 12.36 2.62
N ALA A 34 7.29 12.24 1.36
CA ALA A 34 5.95 11.75 1.04
C ALA A 34 5.75 10.26 1.38
N MET A 35 6.79 9.45 1.24
CA MET A 35 6.77 8.02 1.60
C MET A 35 6.78 7.79 3.12
N CYS A 36 7.40 8.70 3.86
CA CYS A 36 7.49 8.71 5.32
C CYS A 36 6.34 9.50 5.97
N ASP A 37 5.13 9.46 5.40
CA ASP A 37 3.92 10.04 5.96
C ASP A 37 2.97 8.95 6.49
N PHE A 38 2.39 9.18 7.67
CA PHE A 38 1.46 8.23 8.29
C PHE A 38 0.26 7.88 7.39
N SER A 39 -0.32 8.89 6.73
CA SER A 39 -1.45 8.72 5.82
C SER A 39 -1.04 7.92 4.59
N PHE A 40 0.15 8.18 4.07
CA PHE A 40 0.71 7.40 2.96
C PHE A 40 0.85 5.92 3.35
N LEU A 41 1.42 5.61 4.51
CA LEU A 41 1.55 4.24 5.00
C LEU A 41 0.21 3.55 5.24
N CYS A 42 -0.79 4.27 5.76
CA CYS A 42 -2.16 3.75 5.88
C CYS A 42 -2.73 3.39 4.51
N LEU A 43 -2.66 4.31 3.54
CA LEU A 43 -3.17 4.08 2.20
C LEU A 43 -2.42 2.96 1.49
N LEU A 44 -1.10 2.87 1.64
CA LEU A 44 -0.28 1.81 1.09
C LEU A 44 -0.75 0.43 1.59
N CYS A 45 -1.02 0.32 2.90
CA CYS A 45 -1.48 -0.93 3.49
C CYS A 45 -2.90 -1.30 3.04
N LEU A 46 -3.81 -0.32 3.09
CA LEU A 46 -5.19 -0.49 2.64
C LEU A 46 -5.24 -0.96 1.19
N TRP A 47 -4.54 -0.25 0.28
CA TRP A 47 -4.50 -0.61 -1.14
C TRP A 47 -3.82 -1.95 -1.39
N ASN A 48 -2.79 -2.31 -0.63
CA ASN A 48 -2.18 -3.64 -0.75
C ASN A 48 -3.20 -4.76 -0.46
N ASN A 49 -4.06 -4.59 0.55
CA ASN A 49 -5.08 -5.59 0.88
C ASN A 49 -6.24 -5.60 -0.13
N VAL A 50 -6.72 -4.41 -0.57
CA VAL A 50 -7.74 -4.31 -1.63
C VAL A 50 -7.25 -4.94 -2.93
N LEU A 51 -6.01 -4.66 -3.34
CA LEU A 51 -5.44 -5.19 -4.58
C LEU A 51 -5.20 -6.70 -4.53
N LYS A 52 -4.97 -7.29 -3.35
CA LYS A 52 -4.94 -8.77 -3.21
C LYS A 52 -6.29 -9.38 -3.56
N GLU A 53 -7.39 -8.78 -3.08
CA GLU A 53 -8.74 -9.26 -3.38
C GLU A 53 -9.08 -9.10 -4.86
N VAL A 54 -8.80 -7.92 -5.44
CA VAL A 54 -9.00 -7.68 -6.89
C VAL A 54 -8.18 -8.68 -7.72
N ASN A 55 -6.91 -8.89 -7.38
CA ASN A 55 -6.05 -9.85 -8.08
C ASN A 55 -6.55 -11.28 -7.94
N HIS A 56 -7.13 -11.66 -6.79
CA HIS A 56 -7.75 -12.98 -6.62
C HIS A 56 -8.91 -13.17 -7.61
N VAL A 57 -9.85 -12.22 -7.69
CA VAL A 57 -10.97 -12.29 -8.65
C VAL A 57 -10.44 -12.31 -10.09
N GLN A 58 -9.48 -11.45 -10.43
CA GLN A 58 -8.87 -11.44 -11.75
C GLN A 58 -8.24 -12.79 -12.12
N LYS A 59 -7.59 -13.46 -11.17
CA LYS A 59 -7.04 -14.81 -11.39
C LYS A 59 -8.15 -15.83 -11.62
N CYS A 60 -9.21 -15.82 -10.82
CA CYS A 60 -10.35 -16.72 -11.01
C CYS A 60 -10.99 -16.55 -12.40
N LEU A 61 -11.20 -15.31 -12.84
CA LEU A 61 -11.78 -15.02 -14.15
C LEU A 61 -10.89 -15.44 -15.33
N LYS A 62 -9.59 -15.59 -15.11
CA LYS A 62 -8.63 -16.06 -16.13
C LYS A 62 -8.49 -17.57 -16.19
N ILE A 63 -9.17 -18.33 -15.33
CA ILE A 63 -9.14 -19.80 -15.36
C ILE A 63 -9.78 -20.29 -16.65
N LEU A 64 -9.03 -21.06 -17.44
CA LEU A 64 -9.55 -21.68 -18.66
C LEU A 64 -10.74 -22.59 -18.31
N GLY A 65 -11.88 -22.37 -18.98
CA GLY A 65 -13.10 -23.15 -18.75
C GLY A 65 -13.95 -22.68 -17.56
N ILE A 66 -13.69 -21.50 -16.98
CA ILE A 66 -14.65 -20.88 -16.06
C ILE A 66 -15.97 -20.61 -16.79
N ASN A 67 -17.08 -21.05 -16.20
CA ASN A 67 -18.41 -20.79 -16.76
C ASN A 67 -18.94 -19.43 -16.29
N PHE A 68 -19.92 -18.90 -17.02
CA PHE A 68 -20.47 -17.56 -16.76
C PHE A 68 -21.00 -17.40 -15.32
N GLU A 69 -21.71 -18.38 -14.80
CA GLU A 69 -22.29 -18.34 -13.44
C GLU A 69 -21.21 -18.21 -12.35
N LYS A 70 -20.14 -19.01 -12.44
CA LYS A 70 -18.99 -18.91 -11.52
C LYS A 70 -18.30 -17.56 -11.64
N SER A 71 -18.13 -17.05 -12.86
CA SER A 71 -17.56 -15.71 -13.10
C SER A 71 -18.38 -14.60 -12.43
N VAL A 72 -19.70 -14.64 -12.58
CA VAL A 72 -20.62 -13.66 -11.93
C VAL A 72 -20.53 -13.76 -10.41
N LYS A 73 -20.50 -14.98 -9.86
CA LYS A 73 -20.39 -15.20 -8.42
C LYS A 73 -19.10 -14.63 -7.84
N GLU A 74 -17.95 -14.90 -8.47
CA GLU A 74 -16.66 -14.37 -8.01
C GLU A 74 -16.56 -12.85 -8.15
N ALA A 75 -17.04 -12.29 -9.27
CA ALA A 75 -17.05 -10.85 -9.48
C ALA A 75 -17.93 -10.12 -8.44
N SER A 76 -19.06 -10.72 -8.07
CA SER A 76 -19.98 -10.17 -7.08
C SER A 76 -19.50 -10.36 -5.63
N ARG A 77 -18.59 -11.31 -5.37
CA ARG A 77 -18.04 -11.59 -4.04
C ARG A 77 -17.15 -10.45 -3.52
N SER A 78 -16.32 -9.87 -4.38
CA SER A 78 -15.36 -8.82 -4.00
C SER A 78 -16.01 -7.55 -3.42
N PRO A 79 -17.05 -6.93 -4.01
CA PRO A 79 -17.68 -5.75 -3.42
C PRO A 79 -18.36 -6.07 -2.08
N VAL A 80 -18.94 -7.27 -1.91
CA VAL A 80 -19.51 -7.71 -0.63
C VAL A 80 -18.41 -7.86 0.42
N PHE A 81 -17.32 -8.56 0.07
CA PHE A 81 -16.15 -8.69 0.95
C PHE A 81 -15.59 -7.34 1.40
N LEU A 82 -15.39 -6.40 0.45
CA LEU A 82 -14.86 -5.07 0.76
C LEU A 82 -15.80 -4.27 1.64
N LYS A 83 -17.12 -4.43 1.48
CA LYS A 83 -18.12 -3.78 2.33
C LYS A 83 -18.10 -4.34 3.75
N ASP A 84 -18.06 -5.67 3.89
CA ASP A 84 -18.09 -6.35 5.18
C ASP A 84 -16.79 -6.17 5.97
N LYS A 85 -15.64 -6.16 5.28
CA LYS A 85 -14.30 -6.04 5.87
C LYS A 85 -13.76 -4.62 5.92
N ARG A 86 -14.52 -3.62 5.46
CA ARG A 86 -14.04 -2.23 5.35
C ARG A 86 -13.40 -1.72 6.65
N ASN A 87 -14.09 -1.88 7.78
CA ASN A 87 -13.61 -1.34 9.06
C ASN A 87 -12.37 -2.09 9.54
N ASP A 88 -12.38 -3.44 9.49
CA ASP A 88 -11.23 -4.28 9.81
C ASP A 88 -9.99 -3.87 8.98
N LEU A 89 -10.17 -3.65 7.67
CA LEU A 89 -9.08 -3.23 6.77
C LEU A 89 -8.52 -1.85 7.11
N VAL A 90 -9.39 -0.92 7.51
CA VAL A 90 -8.97 0.43 7.95
C VAL A 90 -8.21 0.34 9.27
N GLU A 91 -8.70 -0.43 10.24
CA GLU A 91 -8.03 -0.63 11.53
C GLU A 91 -6.67 -1.30 11.36
N GLU A 92 -6.59 -2.36 10.54
CA GLU A 92 -5.33 -3.04 10.20
C GLU A 92 -4.34 -2.07 9.54
N ALA A 93 -4.80 -1.25 8.60
CA ALA A 93 -3.97 -0.26 7.91
C ALA A 93 -3.44 0.82 8.87
N MET A 94 -4.29 1.31 9.78
CA MET A 94 -3.89 2.29 10.80
C MET A 94 -2.88 1.69 11.78
N GLN A 95 -3.10 0.46 12.23
CA GLN A 95 -2.19 -0.22 13.15
C GLN A 95 -0.83 -0.47 12.49
N PHE A 96 -0.84 -0.99 11.26
CA PHE A 96 0.36 -1.16 10.44
C PHE A 96 1.17 0.16 10.31
N ALA A 97 0.49 1.26 10.00
CA ALA A 97 1.15 2.55 9.83
C ALA A 97 1.75 3.06 11.15
N LYS A 98 1.04 2.89 12.28
CA LYS A 98 1.57 3.27 13.60
C LYS A 98 2.85 2.49 13.93
N ASP A 99 2.83 1.18 13.73
CA ASP A 99 3.96 0.31 14.05
C ASP A 99 5.16 0.64 13.15
N THR A 100 4.91 0.87 11.86
CA THR A 100 5.94 1.26 10.87
C THR A 100 6.52 2.63 11.18
N CYS A 101 5.68 3.64 11.50
CA CYS A 101 6.16 4.96 11.90
C CYS A 101 7.04 4.89 13.14
N LYS A 102 6.65 4.06 14.13
CA LYS A 102 7.45 3.83 15.34
C LYS A 102 8.79 3.16 15.03
N GLU A 103 8.83 2.15 14.16
CA GLU A 103 10.06 1.49 13.70
C GLU A 103 11.01 2.48 13.01
N MET A 104 10.46 3.40 12.21
CA MET A 104 11.22 4.33 11.36
C MET A 104 11.48 5.70 12.01
N GLY A 105 11.02 5.94 13.24
CA GLY A 105 11.15 7.25 13.90
C GLY A 105 10.33 8.37 13.23
N ILE A 106 9.30 8.02 12.45
CA ILE A 106 8.42 8.98 11.78
C ILE A 106 7.38 9.49 12.79
N PRO A 107 7.19 10.82 12.92
CA PRO A 107 6.16 11.36 13.80
C PRO A 107 4.75 11.01 13.28
N VAL A 108 3.94 10.40 14.14
CA VAL A 108 2.51 10.19 13.86
C VAL A 108 1.78 11.51 14.13
N VAL A 109 1.72 12.38 13.12
CA VAL A 109 0.97 13.62 13.23
C VAL A 109 -0.53 13.29 13.19
N LYS A 110 -1.23 13.42 14.32
CA LYS A 110 -2.69 13.51 14.30
C LYS A 110 -3.05 14.84 13.64
N ARG A 111 -3.53 14.83 12.40
CA ARG A 111 -4.30 15.97 11.90
C ARG A 111 -5.59 15.99 12.73
N THR A 112 -5.70 17.03 13.55
CA THR A 112 -6.86 17.34 14.40
C THR A 112 -8.05 17.73 13.55
#